data_AF-A0AAV8DCG2-F1
#
_entry.id   AF-A0AAV8DCG2-F1
#
_cell.length_a   1.000
_cell.length_b   1.000
_cell.length_c   1.000
_cell.angle_alpha   90.00
_cell.angle_beta   90.00
_cell.angle_gamma   90.00
#
_symmetry.space_group_name_H-M   'P 1'
#
loop_
_entity.id
_entity.type
_entity.pdbx_description
1 polymer ?
#
loop_
_entity_poly.entity_id
_entity_poly.type
_entity_poly.pdbx_seq_one_letter_code
_entity_poly.pdbx_strand_id
1 'polypeptide(L)'
;MTTNGEISALLEKARELDQVRKELDDTFMEINKLHKKISCSPEMVEKSVDAVLNKLRSLYAQAKDLSENEVSISSALANMLDGLTQPGGPVATRKKSEVNETKKKRKADTELSRFSAAPSIRTQLEQAASLKGEQVAARVTPDNAEKDEWFIVKVTHFDRDSKEFEVLDEEPGDDEETMQKKYRLPMSRILPFPKKNDPSNAPEFSQGQQVLAVYPGTTALYKATVVNSHRKKKSDDYVLEFDDDEEDGSLPQRNVPFYKVVPLPEGHRQ
;
A
#
# COMPACT_ATOMS: atom_id res chain seq x y z
N MET A 1 9.15 21.91 -29.92
CA MET A 1 8.87 21.05 -31.08
C MET A 1 9.28 19.66 -30.68
N THR A 2 8.33 18.84 -30.23
CA THR A 2 8.59 17.43 -29.93
C THR A 2 8.99 16.75 -31.24
N THR A 3 10.18 16.17 -31.29
CA THR A 3 10.64 15.53 -32.52
C THR A 3 9.85 14.23 -32.72
N ASN A 4 9.37 13.96 -33.93
CA ASN A 4 8.69 12.69 -34.24
C ASN A 4 9.54 11.45 -33.85
N GLY A 5 10.86 11.61 -33.75
CA GLY A 5 11.79 10.59 -33.25
C GLY A 5 11.61 10.27 -31.76
N GLU A 6 11.42 11.27 -30.90
CA GLU A 6 11.21 11.07 -29.45
C GLU A 6 9.91 10.32 -29.15
N ILE A 7 8.83 10.64 -29.87
CA ILE A 7 7.55 9.94 -29.75
C ILE A 7 7.68 8.48 -30.22
N SER A 8 8.44 8.25 -31.30
CA SER A 8 8.67 6.89 -31.81
C SER A 8 9.47 6.03 -30.84
N ALA A 9 10.52 6.60 -30.22
CA ALA A 9 11.31 5.92 -29.19
C ALA A 9 10.50 5.62 -27.92
N LEU A 10 9.62 6.53 -27.51
CA LEU A 10 8.70 6.32 -26.40
C LEU A 10 7.74 5.14 -26.68
N LEU A 11 7.15 5.09 -27.87
CA LEU A 11 6.25 4.00 -28.27
C LEU A 11 6.97 2.64 -28.36
N GLU A 12 8.22 2.62 -28.80
CA GLU A 12 9.04 1.41 -28.81
C GLU A 12 9.29 0.89 -27.40
N LYS A 13 9.71 1.78 -26.48
CA LYS A 13 9.93 1.43 -25.08
C LYS A 13 8.65 1.00 -24.36
N ALA A 14 7.50 1.56 -24.74
CA ALA A 14 6.20 1.13 -24.21
C ALA A 14 5.88 -0.31 -24.64
N ARG A 15 6.14 -0.68 -25.91
CA ARG A 15 5.98 -2.06 -26.37
C ARG A 15 6.94 -3.02 -25.68
N GLU A 16 8.19 -2.61 -25.45
CA GLU A 16 9.15 -3.41 -24.68
C GLU A 16 8.64 -3.65 -23.25
N LEU A 17 8.03 -2.65 -22.62
CA LEU A 17 7.42 -2.80 -21.29
C LEU A 17 6.27 -3.81 -21.29
N ASP A 18 5.36 -3.72 -22.26
CA ASP A 18 4.25 -4.68 -22.40
C ASP A 18 4.75 -6.11 -22.63
N GLN A 19 5.82 -6.27 -23.40
CA GLN A 19 6.44 -7.57 -23.67
C GLN A 19 7.07 -8.16 -22.40
N VAL A 20 7.81 -7.37 -21.62
CA VAL A 20 8.40 -7.82 -20.34
C VAL A 20 7.33 -8.21 -19.33
N ARG A 21 6.23 -7.45 -19.25
CA ARG A 21 5.09 -7.79 -18.38
C ARG A 21 4.47 -9.12 -18.73
N LYS A 22 4.27 -9.38 -20.02
CA LYS A 22 3.75 -10.66 -20.51
C LYS A 22 4.69 -11.83 -20.15
N GLU A 23 6.00 -11.64 -20.30
CA GLU A 23 6.98 -12.67 -19.92
C GLU A 23 7.02 -12.92 -18.41
N LEU A 24 6.81 -11.88 -17.59
CA LEU A 24 6.72 -12.01 -16.14
C LEU A 24 5.46 -12.80 -15.76
N ASP A 25 4.31 -12.52 -16.37
CA ASP A 25 3.07 -13.30 -16.18
C ASP A 25 3.24 -14.77 -16.58
N ASP A 26 3.86 -15.04 -17.74
CA ASP A 26 4.15 -16.40 -18.21
C ASP A 26 5.08 -17.14 -17.23
N THR A 27 6.11 -16.45 -16.72
CA THR A 27 7.04 -16.99 -15.71
C THR A 27 6.31 -17.30 -14.40
N PHE A 28 5.41 -16.42 -13.95
CA PHE A 28 4.62 -16.61 -12.73
C PHE A 28 3.65 -17.79 -12.87
N MET A 29 3.02 -17.96 -14.04
CA MET A 29 2.20 -19.13 -14.34
C MET A 29 3.01 -20.43 -14.25
N GLU A 30 4.24 -20.45 -14.75
CA GLU A 30 5.10 -21.64 -14.67
C GLU A 30 5.58 -21.93 -13.24
N ILE A 31 5.90 -20.89 -12.46
CA ILE A 31 6.19 -21.00 -11.03
C ILE A 31 5.01 -21.64 -10.29
N ASN A 32 3.79 -21.12 -10.46
CA ASN A 32 2.58 -21.67 -9.83
C ASN A 32 2.33 -23.12 -10.24
N LYS A 33 2.59 -23.47 -11.50
CA LYS A 33 2.47 -24.85 -11.99
C LYS A 33 3.47 -25.78 -11.31
N LEU A 34 4.71 -25.35 -11.08
CA LEU A 34 5.71 -26.15 -10.35
C LEU A 34 5.37 -26.28 -8.87
N HIS A 35 4.93 -25.21 -8.21
CA HIS A 35 4.45 -25.28 -6.82
C HIS A 35 3.30 -26.27 -6.66
N LYS A 36 2.31 -26.22 -7.56
CA LYS A 36 1.19 -27.19 -7.54
C LYS A 36 1.67 -28.63 -7.71
N LYS A 37 2.68 -28.88 -8.56
CA LYS A 37 3.27 -30.21 -8.73
C LYS A 37 4.00 -30.70 -7.48
N ILE A 38 4.75 -29.83 -6.80
CA ILE A 38 5.44 -30.17 -5.56
C ILE A 38 4.42 -30.50 -4.46
N SER A 39 3.35 -29.71 -4.33
CA SER A 39 2.32 -29.92 -3.30
C SER A 39 1.45 -31.17 -3.53
N CYS A 40 1.23 -31.59 -4.78
CA CYS A 40 0.38 -32.74 -5.11
C CYS A 40 1.13 -34.07 -5.23
N SER A 41 2.46 -34.08 -5.19
CA SER A 41 3.26 -35.30 -5.45
C SER A 41 4.46 -35.44 -4.51
N PRO A 42 4.21 -35.72 -3.21
CA PRO A 42 5.27 -35.92 -2.22
C PRO A 42 6.05 -37.25 -2.37
N GLU A 43 5.57 -38.21 -3.18
CA GLU A 43 6.20 -39.53 -3.40
C GLU A 43 7.10 -39.61 -4.66
N MET A 44 7.45 -38.48 -5.30
CA MET A 44 8.36 -38.48 -6.44
C MET A 44 9.83 -38.69 -5.99
N VAL A 45 10.56 -39.57 -6.68
CA VAL A 45 11.98 -39.91 -6.44
C VAL A 45 12.82 -38.64 -6.23
N GLU A 46 13.67 -38.60 -5.20
CA GLU A 46 14.47 -37.44 -4.77
C GLU A 46 15.14 -36.68 -5.94
N LYS A 47 15.74 -37.40 -6.90
CA LYS A 47 16.37 -36.81 -8.11
C LYS A 47 15.42 -35.99 -9.00
N SER A 48 14.14 -36.36 -9.06
CA SER A 48 13.12 -35.64 -9.82
C SER A 48 12.62 -34.41 -9.06
N VAL A 49 12.63 -34.45 -7.73
CA VAL A 49 12.32 -33.30 -6.87
C VAL A 49 13.44 -32.27 -6.96
N ASP A 50 14.71 -32.69 -6.92
CA ASP A 50 15.86 -31.80 -7.13
C ASP A 50 15.81 -31.07 -8.48
N ALA A 51 15.43 -31.78 -9.55
CA ALA A 51 15.29 -31.17 -10.88
C ALA A 51 14.18 -30.11 -10.90
N VAL A 52 13.05 -30.37 -10.23
CA VAL A 52 11.93 -29.43 -10.13
C VAL A 52 12.30 -28.22 -9.28
N LEU A 53 12.98 -28.41 -8.15
CA LEU A 53 13.44 -27.33 -7.28
C LEU A 53 14.50 -26.45 -7.97
N ASN A 54 15.44 -27.05 -8.71
CA ASN A 54 16.40 -26.30 -9.50
C ASN A 54 15.71 -25.48 -10.60
N LYS A 55 14.71 -26.06 -11.30
CA LYS A 55 13.93 -25.31 -12.29
C LYS A 55 13.15 -24.16 -11.65
N LEU A 56 12.55 -24.39 -10.48
CA LEU A 56 11.86 -23.35 -9.71
C LEU A 56 12.80 -22.21 -9.32
N ARG A 57 14.02 -22.53 -8.85
CA ARG A 57 15.05 -21.54 -8.56
C ARG A 57 15.42 -20.71 -9.78
N SER A 58 15.59 -21.34 -10.94
CA SER A 58 15.87 -20.63 -12.20
C SER A 58 14.72 -19.69 -12.59
N LEU A 59 13.46 -20.14 -12.46
CA LEU A 59 12.29 -19.30 -12.76
C LEU A 59 12.18 -18.11 -11.82
N TYR A 60 12.46 -18.28 -10.52
CA TYR A 60 12.49 -17.15 -9.59
C TYR A 60 13.61 -16.15 -9.90
N ALA A 61 14.78 -16.65 -10.29
CA ALA A 61 15.89 -15.78 -10.73
C ALA A 61 15.52 -15.01 -12.02
N GLN A 62 14.87 -15.68 -12.96
CA GLN A 62 14.36 -15.07 -14.19
C GLN A 62 13.27 -14.03 -13.91
N ALA A 63 12.31 -14.33 -13.04
CA ALA A 63 11.26 -13.39 -12.63
C ALA A 63 11.85 -12.13 -11.97
N LYS A 64 12.91 -12.29 -11.17
CA LYS A 64 13.63 -11.16 -10.58
C LYS A 64 14.28 -10.28 -11.65
N ASP A 65 15.01 -10.88 -12.59
CA ASP A 65 15.67 -10.14 -13.68
C ASP A 65 14.65 -9.41 -14.57
N LEU A 66 13.55 -10.08 -14.93
CA LEU A 66 12.44 -9.46 -15.68
C LEU A 66 11.81 -8.29 -14.91
N SER A 67 11.65 -8.40 -13.58
CA SER A 67 11.14 -7.31 -12.73
C SER A 67 12.13 -6.14 -12.65
N GLU A 68 13.43 -6.40 -12.50
CA GLU A 68 14.47 -5.37 -12.54
C GLU A 68 14.48 -4.65 -13.91
N ASN A 69 14.29 -5.40 -15.00
CA ASN A 69 14.17 -4.85 -16.35
C ASN A 69 12.88 -4.03 -16.53
N GLU A 70 11.74 -4.49 -16.00
CA GLU A 70 10.47 -3.75 -16.02
C GLU A 70 10.62 -2.38 -15.34
N VAL A 71 11.27 -2.35 -14.17
CA VAL A 71 11.55 -1.12 -13.43
C VAL A 71 12.46 -0.19 -14.23
N SER A 72 13.51 -0.74 -14.87
CA SER A 72 14.43 0.02 -15.72
C SER A 72 13.69 0.67 -16.90
N ILE A 73 12.87 -0.10 -17.65
CA ILE A 73 12.10 0.40 -18.79
C ILE A 73 11.06 1.43 -18.34
N SER A 74 10.35 1.16 -17.24
CA SER A 74 9.37 2.09 -16.67
C SER A 74 10.01 3.41 -16.26
N SER A 75 11.19 3.36 -15.64
CA SER A 75 11.96 4.56 -15.26
C SER A 75 12.43 5.33 -16.48
N ALA A 76 12.88 4.64 -17.54
CA ALA A 76 13.26 5.25 -18.80
C ALA A 76 12.06 5.93 -19.50
N LEU A 77 10.89 5.29 -19.52
CA LEU A 77 9.64 5.84 -20.03
C LEU A 77 9.22 7.08 -19.25
N ALA A 78 9.29 7.05 -17.92
CA ALA A 78 8.98 8.20 -17.07
C ALA A 78 9.89 9.40 -17.38
N ASN A 79 11.21 9.16 -17.53
CA ASN A 79 12.17 10.22 -17.88
C ASN A 79 11.91 10.81 -19.27
N MET A 80 11.57 9.98 -20.26
CA MET A 80 11.21 10.47 -21.60
C MET A 80 9.93 11.29 -21.56
N LEU A 81 8.93 10.88 -20.79
CA LEU A 81 7.69 11.64 -20.61
C LEU A 81 7.95 12.99 -19.91
N ASP A 82 8.78 13.03 -18.86
CA ASP A 82 9.16 14.27 -18.18
C ASP A 82 9.80 15.27 -19.16
N GLY A 83 10.74 14.80 -19.98
CA GLY A 83 11.39 15.60 -21.03
C GLY A 83 10.43 16.18 -22.07
N LEU A 84 9.31 15.50 -22.35
CA LEU A 84 8.26 15.99 -23.26
C LEU A 84 7.28 16.97 -22.57
N THR A 85 7.17 16.92 -21.24
CA THR A 85 6.23 17.75 -20.47
C THR A 85 6.82 19.08 -20.01
N GLN A 86 8.14 19.31 -20.13
CA GLN A 86 8.73 20.61 -19.80
C GLN A 86 8.35 21.70 -20.84
N PRO A 87 7.71 22.80 -20.43
CA PRO A 87 7.48 23.94 -21.30
C PRO A 87 8.82 24.63 -21.61
N GLY A 88 9.08 24.86 -22.89
CA GLY A 88 10.37 25.39 -23.37
C GLY A 88 10.88 26.62 -22.61
N GLY A 89 12.08 26.49 -22.06
CA GLY A 89 12.94 27.57 -21.58
C GLY A 89 14.41 27.18 -21.83
N PRO A 90 15.30 28.12 -22.20
CA PRO A 90 16.51 27.77 -22.95
C PRO A 90 17.63 27.18 -22.10
N VAL A 91 18.41 26.35 -22.79
CA VAL A 91 19.78 25.92 -22.47
C VAL A 91 20.64 27.12 -22.05
N ALA A 92 21.23 27.06 -20.85
CA ALA A 92 22.43 27.81 -20.51
C ALA A 92 23.42 26.89 -19.79
N THR A 93 24.49 26.58 -20.50
CA THR A 93 25.72 26.00 -19.98
C THR A 93 26.38 26.97 -18.99
N ARG A 94 26.94 26.49 -17.86
CA ARG A 94 28.31 26.77 -17.37
C ARG A 94 28.56 26.33 -15.90
N LYS A 95 29.55 25.44 -15.79
CA LYS A 95 30.63 25.25 -14.77
C LYS A 95 30.63 26.09 -13.47
N LYS A 96 30.87 25.36 -12.35
CA LYS A 96 31.70 25.63 -11.15
C LYS A 96 31.91 27.09 -10.68
N SER A 97 31.61 27.38 -9.41
CA SER A 97 32.58 27.66 -8.31
C SER A 97 31.99 28.45 -7.12
N GLU A 98 32.22 27.93 -5.91
CA GLU A 98 32.54 28.57 -4.61
C GLU A 98 31.99 29.93 -4.14
N VAL A 99 31.55 29.92 -2.85
CA VAL A 99 31.76 30.90 -1.76
C VAL A 99 31.13 32.30 -1.89
N ASN A 100 30.13 32.63 -1.05
CA ASN A 100 30.31 33.33 0.23
C ASN A 100 28.97 33.79 0.87
N GLU A 101 28.95 33.82 2.20
CA GLU A 101 27.83 34.21 3.07
C GLU A 101 27.52 35.72 3.03
N THR A 102 26.26 36.13 3.21
CA THR A 102 25.86 37.24 4.12
C THR A 102 24.34 37.46 4.22
N LYS A 103 23.80 37.21 5.43
CA LYS A 103 22.71 37.87 6.18
C LYS A 103 21.70 38.81 5.46
N LYS A 104 20.41 38.45 5.59
CA LYS A 104 19.21 39.24 6.05
C LYS A 104 17.99 39.12 5.13
N LYS A 105 16.87 38.59 5.67
CA LYS A 105 15.43 38.93 5.42
C LYS A 105 14.58 37.91 6.22
N ARG A 106 13.98 38.25 7.36
CA ARG A 106 12.66 38.88 7.60
C ARG A 106 11.49 38.27 6.80
N LYS A 107 10.53 37.77 7.60
CA LYS A 107 9.10 37.49 7.37
C LYS A 107 8.76 36.09 6.83
N ALA A 108 8.32 35.26 7.78
CA ALA A 108 7.41 34.15 7.56
C ALA A 108 6.07 34.71 7.10
N ASP A 109 5.68 34.38 5.88
CA ASP A 109 4.30 34.41 5.41
C ASP A 109 4.19 33.44 4.24
N THR A 110 3.40 32.39 4.46
CA THR A 110 2.59 31.66 3.46
C THR A 110 3.36 30.87 2.39
N GLU A 111 2.71 29.78 1.92
CA GLU A 111 3.16 28.87 0.86
C GLU A 111 4.15 27.75 1.24
N LEU A 112 3.83 27.00 2.31
CA LEU A 112 4.25 25.58 2.39
C LEU A 112 3.08 24.65 2.04
N SER A 113 2.31 24.99 1.01
CA SER A 113 1.46 24.01 0.31
C SER A 113 2.36 23.20 -0.63
N ARG A 114 3.14 22.32 0.01
CA ARG A 114 3.85 21.22 -0.65
C ARG A 114 2.85 20.53 -1.55
N PHE A 115 3.17 20.51 -2.84
CA PHE A 115 2.61 19.62 -3.85
C PHE A 115 2.26 18.26 -3.25
N SER A 116 1.01 18.09 -2.84
CA SER A 116 0.42 16.78 -2.66
C SER A 116 -0.07 16.45 -4.06
N ALA A 117 0.75 15.73 -4.83
CA ALA A 117 0.26 15.08 -6.02
C ALA A 117 -0.78 14.07 -5.55
N ALA A 118 -2.05 14.49 -5.51
CA ALA A 118 -3.15 13.58 -5.30
C ALA A 118 -2.99 12.48 -6.38
N PRO A 119 -2.96 11.19 -6.00
CA PRO A 119 -2.86 10.13 -6.98
C PRO A 119 -3.98 10.34 -8.00
N SER A 120 -3.64 10.29 -9.29
CA SER A 120 -4.64 10.40 -10.34
C SER A 120 -5.78 9.42 -10.04
N ILE A 121 -7.03 9.80 -10.30
CA ILE A 121 -8.22 8.96 -10.03
C ILE A 121 -8.02 7.54 -10.56
N ARG A 122 -7.34 7.40 -11.71
CA ARG A 122 -6.93 6.12 -12.30
C ARG A 122 -6.03 5.28 -11.38
N THR A 123 -5.00 5.87 -10.79
CA THR A 123 -4.11 5.23 -9.83
C THR A 123 -4.85 4.84 -8.54
N GLN A 124 -5.76 5.70 -8.08
CA GLN A 124 -6.58 5.43 -6.89
C GLN A 124 -7.49 4.20 -7.09
N LEU A 125 -8.12 4.08 -8.27
CA LEU A 125 -8.94 2.91 -8.65
C LEU A 125 -8.11 1.63 -8.79
N GLU A 126 -6.88 1.74 -9.28
CA GLU A 126 -5.97 0.60 -9.42
C GLU A 126 -5.50 0.08 -8.06
N GLN A 127 -5.15 0.99 -7.14
CA GLN A 127 -4.85 0.66 -5.75
C GLN A 127 -6.05 0.00 -5.06
N ALA A 128 -7.25 0.56 -5.24
CA ALA A 128 -8.48 -0.01 -4.72
C ALA A 128 -8.74 -1.43 -5.23
N ALA A 129 -8.59 -1.65 -6.53
CA ALA A 129 -8.75 -2.98 -7.13
C ALA A 129 -7.72 -3.99 -6.62
N SER A 130 -6.50 -3.53 -6.30
CA SER A 130 -5.42 -4.35 -5.73
C SER A 130 -5.72 -4.82 -4.30
N LEU A 131 -6.65 -4.19 -3.58
CA LEU A 131 -7.05 -4.62 -2.23
C LEU A 131 -7.88 -5.91 -2.23
N LYS A 132 -8.26 -6.46 -3.38
CA LYS A 132 -9.03 -7.70 -3.44
C LYS A 132 -8.30 -8.85 -2.72
N GLY A 133 -8.98 -9.46 -1.76
CA GLY A 133 -8.45 -10.55 -0.92
C GLY A 133 -7.71 -10.07 0.32
N GLU A 134 -7.44 -8.79 0.45
CA GLU A 134 -6.75 -8.18 1.59
C GLU A 134 -7.73 -7.85 2.72
N GLN A 135 -7.19 -7.85 3.94
CA GLN A 135 -7.89 -7.31 5.10
C GLN A 135 -7.76 -5.78 5.12
N VAL A 136 -8.86 -5.09 5.39
CA VAL A 136 -8.96 -3.64 5.45
C VAL A 136 -9.86 -3.25 6.62
N ALA A 137 -9.72 -2.03 7.13
CA ALA A 137 -10.66 -1.48 8.08
C ALA A 137 -11.84 -0.87 7.32
N ALA A 138 -13.07 -1.21 7.69
CA ALA A 138 -14.27 -0.71 7.06
C ALA A 138 -15.23 -0.10 8.08
N ARG A 139 -15.74 1.09 7.74
CA ARG A 139 -16.81 1.72 8.51
C ARG A 139 -18.16 1.18 8.06
N VAL A 140 -18.76 0.34 8.90
CA VAL A 140 -20.05 -0.31 8.62
C VAL A 140 -21.25 0.55 9.03
N THR A 141 -21.04 1.57 9.87
CA THR A 141 -22.11 2.46 10.33
C THR A 141 -22.57 3.44 9.25
N PRO A 142 -23.87 3.81 9.26
CA PRO A 142 -24.40 4.86 8.40
C PRO A 142 -23.87 6.24 8.80
N ASP A 143 -23.92 7.20 7.87
CA ASP A 143 -23.36 8.55 8.08
C ASP A 143 -24.03 9.35 9.22
N ASN A 144 -25.28 8.99 9.54
CA ASN A 144 -26.06 9.62 10.60
C ASN A 144 -25.94 8.90 11.94
N ALA A 145 -25.01 7.95 12.07
CA ALA A 145 -24.74 7.30 13.35
C ALA A 145 -24.06 8.28 14.32
N GLU A 146 -24.33 8.08 15.60
CA GLU A 146 -23.71 8.87 16.69
C GLU A 146 -22.25 8.47 16.90
N LYS A 147 -21.90 7.23 16.56
CA LYS A 147 -20.55 6.65 16.67
C LYS A 147 -20.17 5.95 15.36
N ASP A 148 -18.90 6.07 14.99
CA ASP A 148 -18.32 5.38 13.84
C ASP A 148 -17.68 4.07 14.29
N GLU A 149 -18.25 2.94 13.85
CA GLU A 149 -17.68 1.61 14.16
C GLU A 149 -16.89 1.10 12.96
N TRP A 150 -15.65 0.71 13.23
CA TRP A 150 -14.71 0.20 12.25
C TRP A 150 -14.36 -1.25 12.54
N PHE A 151 -14.52 -2.11 11.54
CA PHE A 151 -14.21 -3.54 11.66
C PHE A 151 -13.16 -3.97 10.64
N ILE A 152 -12.42 -5.02 10.99
CA ILE A 152 -11.54 -5.72 10.07
C ILE A 152 -12.41 -6.57 9.16
N VAL A 153 -12.38 -6.25 7.88
CA VAL A 153 -13.12 -6.98 6.85
C VAL A 153 -12.20 -7.41 5.73
N LYS A 154 -12.57 -8.46 5.02
CA LYS A 154 -11.86 -8.95 3.85
C LYS A 154 -12.51 -8.44 2.57
N VAL A 155 -11.75 -7.83 1.69
CA VAL A 155 -12.27 -7.39 0.39
C VAL A 155 -12.51 -8.61 -0.50
N THR A 156 -13.74 -8.77 -0.96
CA THR A 156 -14.13 -9.84 -1.90
C THR A 156 -14.12 -9.35 -3.34
N HIS A 157 -14.58 -8.12 -3.56
CA HIS A 157 -14.70 -7.52 -4.88
C HIS A 157 -14.64 -5.98 -4.79
N PHE A 158 -14.22 -5.34 -5.87
CA PHE A 158 -14.23 -3.89 -6.02
C PHE A 158 -14.82 -3.53 -7.38
N ASP A 159 -15.90 -2.74 -7.34
CA ASP A 159 -16.59 -2.24 -8.53
C ASP A 159 -15.97 -0.90 -8.95
N ARG A 160 -15.30 -0.89 -10.11
CA ARG A 160 -14.56 0.30 -10.60
C ARG A 160 -15.49 1.42 -11.06
N ASP A 161 -16.67 1.08 -11.55
CA ASP A 161 -17.66 2.02 -12.07
C ASP A 161 -18.35 2.77 -10.92
N SER A 162 -18.79 2.04 -9.90
CA SER A 162 -19.52 2.56 -8.73
C SER A 162 -18.59 3.03 -7.61
N LYS A 163 -17.30 2.64 -7.66
CA LYS A 163 -16.29 2.89 -6.61
C LYS A 163 -16.68 2.31 -5.26
N GLU A 164 -17.33 1.15 -5.30
CA GLU A 164 -17.82 0.43 -4.13
C GLU A 164 -17.00 -0.85 -3.92
N PHE A 165 -16.69 -1.13 -2.66
CA PHE A 165 -16.10 -2.37 -2.21
C PHE A 165 -17.18 -3.30 -1.70
N GLU A 166 -17.10 -4.55 -2.14
CA GLU A 166 -17.79 -5.64 -1.49
C GLU A 166 -16.83 -6.31 -0.50
N VAL A 167 -17.15 -6.20 0.78
CA VAL A 167 -16.32 -6.70 1.87
C VAL A 167 -17.08 -7.72 2.69
N LEU A 168 -16.34 -8.62 3.32
CA LEU A 168 -16.87 -9.70 4.13
C LEU A 168 -16.27 -9.59 5.53
N ASP A 169 -17.13 -9.58 6.53
CA ASP A 169 -16.75 -9.62 7.92
C ASP A 169 -16.38 -11.06 8.30
N GLU A 170 -15.15 -11.23 8.79
CA GLU A 170 -14.59 -12.54 9.18
C GLU A 170 -14.75 -12.80 10.68
N GLU A 171 -15.48 -11.96 11.42
CA GLU A 171 -15.80 -12.25 12.82
C GLU A 171 -16.51 -13.61 12.92
N PRO A 172 -15.98 -14.58 13.69
CA PRO A 172 -16.62 -15.87 13.87
C PRO A 172 -17.93 -15.62 14.60
N GLY A 173 -19.04 -15.76 13.89
CA GLY A 173 -20.33 -15.67 14.56
C GLY A 173 -20.44 -16.78 15.60
N ASP A 174 -20.95 -16.42 16.77
CA ASP A 174 -21.04 -17.26 17.97
C ASP A 174 -21.90 -18.53 17.76
N ASP A 175 -22.70 -18.58 16.68
CA ASP A 175 -23.56 -19.70 16.30
C ASP A 175 -23.00 -20.42 15.06
N GLU A 176 -22.93 -21.76 15.11
CA GLU A 176 -22.46 -22.68 14.05
C GLU A 176 -23.19 -22.56 12.69
N GLU A 177 -24.11 -21.61 12.53
CA GLU A 177 -24.94 -21.37 11.34
C GLU A 177 -24.86 -19.92 10.80
N THR A 178 -23.97 -19.08 11.33
CA THR A 178 -24.00 -17.64 11.05
C THR A 178 -23.19 -17.23 9.81
N MET A 179 -23.95 -16.90 8.78
CA MET A 179 -23.56 -16.23 7.54
C MET A 179 -22.53 -15.13 7.78
N GLN A 180 -21.35 -15.27 7.16
CA GLN A 180 -20.39 -14.18 7.01
C GLN A 180 -21.11 -12.92 6.48
N LYS A 181 -21.10 -11.83 7.25
CA LYS A 181 -21.82 -10.60 6.87
C LYS A 181 -21.11 -9.92 5.71
N LYS A 182 -21.78 -9.83 4.57
CA LYS A 182 -21.28 -9.12 3.38
C LYS A 182 -21.81 -7.69 3.38
N TYR A 183 -20.90 -6.72 3.28
CA TYR A 183 -21.22 -5.30 3.15
C TYR A 183 -20.81 -4.75 1.79
N ARG A 184 -21.56 -3.78 1.30
CA ARG A 184 -21.18 -2.96 0.14
C ARG A 184 -20.96 -1.54 0.61
N LEU A 185 -19.73 -1.05 0.51
CA LEU A 185 -19.31 0.22 1.09
C LEU A 185 -18.54 1.05 0.05
N PRO A 186 -18.74 2.39 0.01
CA PRO A 186 -17.95 3.25 -0.87
C PRO A 186 -16.48 3.27 -0.44
N MET A 187 -15.58 3.54 -1.39
CA MET A 187 -14.15 3.63 -1.14
C MET A 187 -13.76 4.57 0.02
N SER A 188 -14.54 5.63 0.29
CA SER A 188 -14.31 6.55 1.40
C SER A 188 -14.48 5.92 2.80
N ARG A 189 -15.14 4.76 2.90
CA ARG A 189 -15.33 4.03 4.16
C ARG A 189 -14.36 2.87 4.33
N ILE A 190 -13.37 2.75 3.44
CA ILE A 190 -12.37 1.69 3.45
C ILE A 190 -11.01 2.30 3.73
N LEU A 191 -10.34 1.79 4.77
CA LEU A 191 -8.98 2.14 5.13
C LEU A 191 -8.08 0.91 4.95
N PRO A 192 -7.17 0.91 3.97
CA PRO A 192 -6.24 -0.18 3.79
C PRO A 192 -5.21 -0.22 4.93
N PHE A 193 -4.91 -1.43 5.41
CA PHE A 193 -3.85 -1.61 6.38
C PHE A 193 -2.46 -1.52 5.73
N PRO A 194 -1.44 -1.07 6.49
CA PRO A 194 -0.05 -1.13 6.03
C PRO A 194 0.37 -2.58 5.81
N LYS A 195 1.20 -2.83 4.79
CA LYS A 195 1.70 -4.18 4.53
C LYS A 195 2.73 -4.57 5.59
N LYS A 196 2.53 -5.73 6.22
CA LYS A 196 3.45 -6.27 7.24
C LYS A 196 4.89 -6.43 6.76
N ASN A 197 5.09 -6.72 5.47
CA ASN A 197 6.41 -6.92 4.87
C ASN A 197 7.05 -5.61 4.35
N ASP A 198 6.36 -4.47 4.46
CA ASP A 198 6.81 -3.19 3.90
C ASP A 198 6.65 -2.05 4.92
N PRO A 199 7.36 -2.11 6.07
CA PRO A 199 7.24 -1.10 7.14
C PRO A 199 7.70 0.30 6.69
N SER A 200 8.58 0.39 5.69
CA SER A 200 9.10 1.68 5.18
C SER A 200 8.03 2.53 4.49
N ASN A 201 7.00 1.91 3.93
CA ASN A 201 5.90 2.60 3.26
C ASN A 201 4.69 2.79 4.19
N ALA A 202 4.78 2.33 5.44
CA ALA A 202 3.69 2.46 6.41
C ALA A 202 3.61 3.88 6.98
N PRO A 203 2.41 4.46 7.15
CA PRO A 203 2.22 5.80 7.70
C PRO A 203 2.82 5.90 9.10
N GLU A 204 3.75 6.82 9.34
CA GLU A 204 4.39 6.98 10.65
C GLU A 204 3.63 7.98 11.52
N PHE A 205 3.15 7.50 12.67
CA PHE A 205 2.47 8.31 13.67
C PHE A 205 3.42 8.72 14.80
N SER A 206 3.39 10.00 15.16
CA SER A 206 4.21 10.57 16.23
C SER A 206 3.52 10.43 17.60
N GLN A 207 4.29 10.52 18.69
CA GLN A 207 3.73 10.58 20.04
C GLN A 207 2.72 11.72 20.19
N GLY A 208 1.59 11.45 20.84
CA GLY A 208 0.44 12.35 21.02
C GLY A 208 -0.54 12.36 19.85
N GLN A 209 -0.23 11.68 18.74
CA GLN A 209 -1.12 11.63 17.58
C GLN A 209 -2.30 10.68 17.83
N GLN A 210 -3.50 11.08 17.38
CA GLN A 210 -4.67 10.22 17.39
C GLN A 210 -4.70 9.34 16.14
N VAL A 211 -4.96 8.06 16.35
CA VAL A 211 -4.99 7.02 15.32
C VAL A 211 -6.18 6.12 15.54
N LEU A 212 -6.50 5.33 14.53
CA LEU A 212 -7.47 4.24 14.66
C LEU A 212 -6.69 2.92 14.67
N ALA A 213 -6.92 2.09 15.68
CA ALA A 213 -6.12 0.88 15.88
C ALA A 213 -6.98 -0.30 16.29
N VAL A 214 -6.56 -1.50 15.87
CA VAL A 214 -7.21 -2.75 16.28
C VAL A 214 -6.95 -3.00 17.76
N TYR A 215 -8.02 -3.20 18.54
CA TYR A 215 -7.86 -3.57 19.94
C TYR A 215 -7.35 -5.02 20.06
N PRO A 216 -6.31 -5.29 20.89
CA PRO A 216 -5.74 -6.63 21.01
C PRO A 216 -6.80 -7.71 21.31
N GLY A 217 -6.84 -8.76 20.49
CA GLY A 217 -7.80 -9.87 20.65
C GLY A 217 -9.18 -9.63 20.02
N THR A 218 -9.40 -8.49 19.36
CA THR A 218 -10.68 -8.18 18.69
C THR A 218 -10.49 -7.95 17.19
N THR A 219 -11.62 -7.89 16.49
CA THR A 219 -11.80 -7.57 15.07
C THR A 219 -12.26 -6.13 14.83
N ALA A 220 -12.38 -5.32 15.90
CA ALA A 220 -12.81 -3.93 15.83
C ALA A 220 -11.62 -2.97 16.00
N LEU A 221 -11.78 -1.77 15.43
CA LEU A 221 -10.84 -0.69 15.58
C LEU A 221 -11.45 0.45 16.39
N TYR A 222 -10.63 1.01 17.28
CA TYR A 222 -11.01 2.07 18.19
C TYR A 222 -10.01 3.22 18.08
N LYS A 223 -10.46 4.44 18.40
CA LYS A 223 -9.56 5.58 18.51
C LYS A 223 -8.58 5.35 19.65
N ALA A 224 -7.33 5.65 19.38
CA ALA A 224 -6.26 5.57 20.34
C ALA A 224 -5.29 6.73 20.19
N THR A 225 -4.60 7.06 21.27
CA THR A 225 -3.53 8.06 21.28
C THR A 225 -2.18 7.34 21.30
N VAL A 226 -1.27 7.75 20.43
CA VAL A 226 0.08 7.19 20.36
C VAL A 226 0.89 7.69 21.55
N VAL A 227 1.19 6.82 22.50
CA VAL A 227 2.06 7.15 23.64
C VAL A 227 3.52 7.07 23.23
N ASN A 228 3.88 6.09 22.41
CA ASN A 228 5.25 5.88 22.02
C ASN A 228 5.38 5.30 20.61
N SER A 229 6.13 6.00 19.77
CA SER A 229 6.48 5.58 18.41
C SER A 229 7.76 4.73 18.44
N HIS A 230 7.66 3.49 18.91
CA HIS A 230 8.82 2.59 19.09
C HIS A 230 9.30 1.90 17.80
N ARG A 231 8.99 2.44 16.61
CA ARG A 231 9.42 1.95 15.27
C ARG A 231 10.95 1.86 15.05
N LYS A 232 11.78 2.02 16.08
CA LYS A 232 13.25 2.05 15.98
C LYS A 232 13.97 0.82 16.52
N LYS A 233 13.30 -0.19 17.08
CA LYS A 233 13.95 -1.44 17.55
C LYS A 233 13.05 -2.67 17.45
N LYS A 234 13.47 -3.66 16.65
CA LYS A 234 13.12 -5.11 16.60
C LYS A 234 11.63 -5.55 16.65
N SER A 235 10.73 -4.76 17.21
CA SER A 235 9.28 -4.88 17.21
C SER A 235 8.74 -3.57 16.66
N ASP A 236 8.26 -3.57 15.43
CA ASP A 236 7.57 -2.45 14.79
C ASP A 236 6.18 -2.23 15.42
N ASP A 237 6.13 -2.10 16.75
CA ASP A 237 4.90 -1.95 17.53
C ASP A 237 4.78 -0.52 18.06
N TYR A 238 3.56 -0.01 18.06
CA TYR A 238 3.16 1.21 18.74
C TYR A 238 2.71 0.90 20.16
N VAL A 239 2.99 1.82 21.08
CA VAL A 239 2.35 1.84 22.39
C VAL A 239 1.20 2.83 22.32
N LEU A 240 -0.02 2.34 22.50
CA LEU A 240 -1.26 3.09 22.33
C LEU A 240 -2.08 3.10 23.63
N GLU A 241 -2.77 4.21 23.88
CA GLU A 241 -3.81 4.35 24.89
C GLU A 241 -5.16 4.47 24.18
N PHE A 242 -6.06 3.52 24.41
CA PHE A 242 -7.39 3.50 23.80
C PHE A 242 -8.35 4.38 24.59
N ASP A 243 -9.10 5.24 23.91
CA ASP A 243 -10.01 6.22 24.56
C ASP A 243 -11.16 5.56 25.34
N ASP A 244 -11.51 4.31 24.98
CA ASP A 244 -12.64 3.55 25.54
C ASP A 244 -12.21 2.54 26.64
N ASP A 245 -10.90 2.40 26.91
CA ASP A 245 -10.35 1.36 27.80
C ASP A 245 -9.98 1.93 29.20
N GLU A 246 -10.66 2.99 29.65
CA GLU A 246 -10.38 3.63 30.95
C GLU A 246 -10.63 2.69 32.12
N GLU A 247 -9.57 2.35 32.85
CA GLU A 247 -9.60 1.49 34.04
C GLU A 247 -8.97 2.24 35.22
N ASP A 248 -9.69 2.33 36.35
CA ASP A 248 -9.22 2.99 37.58
C ASP A 248 -8.75 4.45 37.38
N GLY A 249 -9.34 5.17 36.41
CA GLY A 249 -9.00 6.55 36.08
C GLY A 249 -7.72 6.72 35.24
N SER A 250 -7.24 5.65 34.62
CA SER A 250 -6.10 5.68 33.68
C SER A 250 -6.38 4.86 32.44
N LEU A 251 -5.81 5.28 31.31
CA LEU A 251 -5.85 4.49 30.07
C LEU A 251 -4.65 3.52 30.07
N PRO A 252 -4.87 2.20 30.01
CA PRO A 252 -3.78 1.25 29.96
C PRO A 252 -3.04 1.31 28.62
N GLN A 253 -1.72 1.14 28.69
CA GLN A 253 -0.87 1.12 27.50
C GLN A 253 -0.88 -0.25 26.84
N ARG A 254 -1.23 -0.29 25.55
CA ARG A 254 -1.30 -1.51 24.75
C ARG A 254 -0.29 -1.47 23.61
N ASN A 255 0.44 -2.57 23.42
CA ASN A 255 1.31 -2.76 22.27
C ASN A 255 0.50 -3.23 21.07
N VAL A 256 0.49 -2.43 20.00
CA VAL A 256 -0.23 -2.73 18.75
C VAL A 256 0.74 -2.69 17.57
N PRO A 257 0.84 -3.75 16.76
CA PRO A 257 1.72 -3.77 15.60
C PRO A 257 1.39 -2.68 14.58
N PHE A 258 2.39 -2.11 13.92
CA PHE A 258 2.19 -1.00 12.97
C PHE A 258 1.17 -1.31 11.86
N TYR A 259 1.13 -2.55 11.37
CA TYR A 259 0.22 -2.99 10.31
C TYR A 259 -1.24 -3.13 10.78
N LYS A 260 -1.52 -2.88 12.07
CA LYS A 260 -2.86 -2.81 12.67
C LYS A 260 -3.24 -1.38 13.08
N VAL A 261 -2.44 -0.39 12.71
CA VAL A 261 -2.68 1.03 13.01
C VAL A 261 -2.84 1.80 11.71
N VAL A 262 -3.93 2.57 11.61
CA VAL A 262 -4.31 3.35 10.43
C VAL A 262 -4.57 4.80 10.83
N PRO A 263 -4.46 5.77 9.89
CA PRO A 263 -4.78 7.16 10.19
C PRO A 263 -6.25 7.28 10.62
N LEU A 264 -6.51 8.16 11.59
CA LEU A 264 -7.87 8.50 11.98
C LEU A 264 -8.53 9.30 10.84
N PRO A 265 -9.67 8.85 10.27
CA PRO A 265 -10.38 9.62 9.26
C PRO A 265 -10.83 10.99 9.80
N GLU A 266 -10.79 12.00 8.94
CA GLU A 266 -11.32 13.32 9.27
C GLU A 266 -12.82 13.24 9.57
N GLY A 267 -13.25 13.78 10.70
CA GLY A 267 -14.66 13.75 11.14
C GLY A 267 -15.08 12.48 11.88
N HIS A 268 -14.14 11.61 12.28
CA HIS A 268 -14.45 10.44 13.09
C HIS A 268 -15.16 10.82 14.40
N ARG A 269 -16.31 10.19 14.65
CA ARG A 269 -17.14 10.35 15.85
C ARG A 269 -16.98 9.13 16.74
N GLN A 270 -16.53 9.36 17.96
CA GLN A 270 -16.46 8.36 19.03
C GLN A 270 -17.19 8.87 20.26
#